data_AF-A0A6G2JI32-F1
#
_entry.id   AF-A0A6G2JI32-F1
#
_cell.length_a   1.000
_cell.length_b   1.000
_cell.length_c   1.000
_cell.angle_alpha   90.00
_cell.angle_beta   90.00
_cell.angle_gamma   90.00
#
_symmetry.space_group_name_H-M   'P 1'
#
loop_
_entity.id
_entity.type
_entity.pdbx_description
1 polymer ?
#
loop_
_entity_poly.entity_id
_entity_poly.type
_entity_poly.pdbx_seq_one_letter_code
_entity_poly.pdbx_strand_id
1 'polypeptide(L)'
;MYRPGNRLLVWFLIFSFVFFVVAVIVEEFALFDSNAEVRPGDPSGSLYEQDAATNGPADVSASGARFDGHPALSGRPLRLVTTTWSPFAGVPGKPRFALDLVEAALERMGIGVDTVVMDEERLSSVLLTGGFDGSAAVWQNEARKGAMIYSRPYLENRLILVGRTGSDVSAASLAGLDGTKVALVAGLAYASVDVTEGGPEFVRSNSDEGGVARLLNGEVDYALLDDLVVQYLISNHGDEARTRLVFGSTPLLARSLHLAVRRSLPEADAIITRFDAEVSAMIADRTYNGLLELDWIRADVDGDGLGEYVPYGNRTGPDPPAHFYELFLSDRPAMGPGMTRRYFLDGSIYEDWSAVPGRYKAVDAGRAGSDPQVAGSDPRVAGSFSFTW
;
A
#
# COMPACT_ATOMS: atom_id res chain seq x y z
N MET A 1 7.23 -39.46 -49.21
CA MET A 1 7.85 -38.42 -50.08
C MET A 1 7.36 -37.07 -49.57
N TYR A 2 8.08 -36.44 -48.64
CA TYR A 2 7.69 -35.16 -48.01
C TYR A 2 8.71 -34.10 -48.48
N ARG A 3 8.25 -33.08 -49.21
CA ARG A 3 9.10 -32.01 -49.75
C ARG A 3 9.41 -30.98 -48.65
N PRO A 4 10.66 -30.52 -48.50
CA PRO A 4 10.98 -29.37 -47.67
C PRO A 4 10.94 -28.09 -48.52
N GLY A 5 10.18 -27.09 -48.11
CA GLY A 5 10.17 -25.80 -48.80
C GLY A 5 9.16 -24.84 -48.19
N ASN A 6 9.57 -24.11 -47.15
CA ASN A 6 9.08 -22.75 -46.82
C ASN A 6 9.72 -22.12 -45.57
N ARG A 7 10.92 -22.56 -45.14
CA ARG A 7 11.61 -21.91 -44.01
C ARG A 7 12.28 -20.58 -44.40
N LEU A 8 12.62 -20.37 -45.67
CA LEU A 8 13.31 -19.14 -46.11
C LEU A 8 12.39 -17.91 -46.17
N LEU A 9 11.12 -18.09 -46.54
CA LEU A 9 10.16 -16.98 -46.68
C LEU A 9 9.72 -16.40 -45.32
N VAL A 10 9.59 -17.27 -44.31
CA VAL A 10 9.23 -16.86 -42.94
C VAL A 10 10.38 -16.08 -42.28
N TRP A 11 11.63 -16.50 -42.50
CA TRP A 11 12.80 -15.76 -42.02
C TRP A 11 12.95 -14.41 -42.70
N PHE A 12 12.64 -14.29 -44.01
CA PHE A 12 12.71 -13.01 -44.72
C PHE A 12 11.69 -11.98 -44.23
N LEU A 13 10.47 -12.43 -43.87
CA LEU A 13 9.42 -11.56 -43.32
C LEU A 13 9.74 -11.09 -41.89
N ILE A 14 10.29 -11.98 -41.05
CA ILE A 14 10.73 -11.61 -39.69
C ILE A 14 11.90 -10.63 -39.75
N PHE A 15 12.87 -10.85 -40.65
CA PHE A 15 14.03 -9.96 -40.78
C PHE A 15 13.65 -8.58 -41.31
N SER A 16 12.71 -8.49 -42.27
CA SER A 16 12.20 -7.19 -42.76
C SER A 16 11.42 -6.42 -41.70
N PHE A 17 10.65 -7.10 -40.86
CA PHE A 17 9.89 -6.46 -39.79
C PHE A 17 10.82 -5.90 -38.69
N VAL A 18 11.86 -6.65 -38.30
CA VAL A 18 12.86 -6.18 -37.33
C VAL A 18 13.64 -4.99 -37.88
N PHE A 19 14.00 -4.99 -39.16
CA PHE A 19 14.72 -3.85 -39.77
C PHE A 19 13.86 -2.58 -39.84
N PHE A 20 12.55 -2.73 -40.08
CA PHE A 20 11.63 -1.58 -40.10
C PHE A 20 11.42 -0.99 -38.71
N VAL A 21 11.34 -1.82 -37.66
CA VAL A 21 11.22 -1.35 -36.26
C VAL A 21 12.51 -0.67 -35.78
N VAL A 22 13.69 -1.19 -36.15
CA VAL A 22 14.97 -0.57 -35.80
C VAL A 22 15.17 0.76 -36.53
N ALA A 23 14.74 0.89 -37.79
CA ALA A 23 14.83 2.14 -38.53
C ALA A 23 13.97 3.26 -37.92
N VAL A 24 12.74 2.94 -37.47
CA VAL A 24 11.85 3.91 -36.81
C VAL A 24 12.42 4.39 -35.46
N ILE A 25 13.06 3.50 -34.69
CA ILE A 25 13.68 3.85 -33.40
C ILE A 25 14.93 4.73 -33.58
N VAL A 26 15.72 4.50 -34.64
CA VAL A 26 16.92 5.30 -34.93
C VAL A 26 16.56 6.70 -35.44
N GLU A 27 15.46 6.84 -36.19
CA GLU A 27 14.98 8.13 -36.70
C GLU A 27 14.36 9.01 -35.59
N GLU A 28 13.71 8.40 -34.59
CA GLU A 28 13.22 9.11 -33.39
C GLU A 28 14.35 9.61 -32.47
N PHE A 29 15.46 8.86 -32.38
CA PHE A 29 16.62 9.27 -31.58
C PHE A 29 17.43 10.41 -32.20
N ALA A 30 17.46 10.50 -33.54
CA ALA A 30 18.22 11.54 -34.25
C ALA A 30 17.60 12.95 -34.16
N LEU A 31 16.33 13.05 -33.78
CA LEU A 31 15.61 14.34 -33.61
C LEU A 31 15.77 14.95 -32.21
N PHE A 32 16.29 14.20 -31.23
CA PHE A 32 16.42 14.67 -29.84
C PHE A 32 17.80 15.25 -29.49
N ASP A 33 18.80 15.14 -30.38
CA ASP A 33 20.19 15.48 -30.08
C ASP A 33 20.67 16.80 -30.73
N SER A 34 19.80 17.80 -30.79
CA SER A 34 20.19 19.16 -31.21
C SER A 34 19.59 20.23 -30.32
N ASN A 35 20.08 20.31 -29.08
CA ASN A 35 20.33 21.55 -28.33
C ASN A 35 20.65 21.24 -26.86
N ALA A 36 21.95 21.25 -26.51
CA ALA A 36 22.46 21.88 -25.29
C ALA A 36 23.98 21.66 -25.20
N GLU A 37 24.75 22.72 -25.49
CA GLU A 37 26.15 22.81 -25.12
C GLU A 37 26.30 22.72 -23.59
N VAL A 38 27.10 21.76 -23.12
CA VAL A 38 27.52 21.65 -21.70
C VAL A 38 28.88 22.34 -21.54
N ARG A 39 28.98 23.29 -20.60
CA ARG A 39 30.26 23.75 -20.02
C ARG A 39 30.55 22.96 -18.73
N PRO A 40 31.81 22.60 -18.43
CA PRO A 40 32.15 21.75 -17.29
C PRO A 40 32.49 22.57 -16.03
N GLY A 41 32.03 22.10 -14.86
CA GLY A 41 32.49 22.61 -13.56
C GLY A 41 31.70 22.15 -12.34
N ASP A 42 32.30 21.23 -11.59
CA ASP A 42 32.17 20.93 -10.15
C ASP A 42 31.14 19.87 -9.65
N PRO A 43 31.55 18.93 -8.76
CA PRO A 43 30.74 17.80 -8.30
C PRO A 43 30.12 18.02 -6.91
N SER A 44 29.14 17.16 -6.59
CA SER A 44 28.46 16.98 -5.29
C SER A 44 27.34 18.00 -4.95
N GLY A 45 26.12 17.48 -4.84
CA GLY A 45 24.95 18.24 -4.40
C GLY A 45 23.65 17.45 -4.58
N SER A 46 23.16 16.90 -3.47
CA SER A 46 21.78 16.42 -3.27
C SER A 46 20.76 17.42 -3.82
N LEU A 47 19.92 17.00 -4.77
CA LEU A 47 18.87 17.83 -5.36
C LEU A 47 17.50 17.28 -4.97
N TYR A 48 17.03 17.70 -3.80
CA TYR A 48 15.61 17.87 -3.50
C TYR A 48 15.48 19.12 -2.62
N GLU A 49 15.32 20.29 -3.24
CA GLU A 49 14.76 21.45 -2.56
C GLU A 49 14.20 22.47 -3.56
N GLN A 50 13.04 23.06 -3.17
CA GLN A 50 12.25 24.15 -3.77
C GLN A 50 11.31 23.69 -4.90
N ASP A 51 9.97 23.71 -4.73
CA ASP A 51 9.16 24.87 -4.30
C ASP A 51 8.10 24.54 -3.24
N ALA A 52 8.24 25.12 -2.04
CA ALA A 52 7.15 25.28 -1.08
C ALA A 52 6.61 26.71 -1.19
N ALA A 53 5.55 26.90 -1.98
CA ALA A 53 4.79 28.14 -1.96
C ALA A 53 3.83 28.12 -0.76
N THR A 54 4.03 29.11 0.10
CA THR A 54 3.31 29.41 1.33
C THR A 54 1.79 29.52 1.16
N ASN A 55 1.03 28.69 1.87
CA ASN A 55 -0.32 29.01 2.32
C ASN A 55 -0.33 28.87 3.85
N GLY A 56 -0.59 29.98 4.55
CA GLY A 56 -0.68 30.02 6.02
C GLY A 56 -1.88 29.22 6.56
N PRO A 57 -1.92 28.99 7.88
CA PRO A 57 -2.86 28.04 8.48
C PRO A 57 -4.30 28.57 8.40
N ALA A 58 -5.20 27.75 7.84
CA ALA A 58 -6.62 27.94 8.01
C ALA A 58 -7.00 27.57 9.45
N ASP A 59 -7.59 28.53 10.15
CA ASP A 59 -8.16 28.43 11.49
C ASP A 59 -9.22 27.30 11.55
N VAL A 60 -8.87 26.18 12.21
CA VAL A 60 -9.80 25.06 12.44
C VAL A 60 -10.45 25.23 13.80
N SER A 61 -11.38 26.18 13.89
CA SER A 61 -12.38 26.19 14.96
C SER A 61 -13.47 25.18 14.61
N ALA A 62 -13.58 24.14 15.44
CA ALA A 62 -14.63 23.14 15.39
C ALA A 62 -16.03 23.77 15.30
N SER A 63 -16.69 23.56 14.17
CA SER A 63 -18.12 23.80 14.00
C SER A 63 -18.67 22.68 13.13
N GLY A 64 -19.66 21.95 13.65
CA GLY A 64 -20.35 20.86 12.98
C GLY A 64 -21.07 21.30 11.71
N ALA A 65 -20.33 21.39 10.61
CA ALA A 65 -20.89 21.52 9.28
C ALA A 65 -21.50 20.17 8.89
N ARG A 66 -22.83 20.09 8.92
CA ARG A 66 -23.54 19.14 8.06
C ARG A 66 -23.10 19.45 6.63
N PHE A 67 -22.58 18.44 5.94
CA PHE A 67 -22.33 18.51 4.51
C PHE A 67 -23.68 18.58 3.78
N ASP A 68 -24.22 19.78 3.65
CA ASP A 68 -25.42 20.03 2.87
C ASP A 68 -25.09 19.83 1.37
N GLY A 69 -25.76 18.84 0.77
CA GLY A 69 -26.07 18.70 -0.65
C GLY A 69 -25.05 19.21 -1.67
N HIS A 70 -23.95 18.49 -1.89
CA HIS A 70 -23.25 18.57 -3.17
C HIS A 70 -24.07 17.83 -4.24
N PRO A 71 -24.20 18.36 -5.47
CA PRO A 71 -24.89 17.64 -6.54
C PRO A 71 -24.26 16.26 -6.70
N ALA A 72 -25.09 15.23 -6.75
CA ALA A 72 -24.64 13.87 -7.04
C ALA A 72 -23.88 13.89 -8.38
N LEU A 73 -22.64 13.41 -8.36
CA LEU A 73 -21.86 13.10 -9.55
C LEU A 73 -22.74 12.22 -10.47
N SER A 74 -22.82 12.59 -11.75
CA SER A 74 -23.62 11.95 -12.81
C SER A 74 -23.95 10.46 -12.54
N GLY A 75 -25.25 10.14 -12.48
CA GLY A 75 -25.85 8.96 -11.84
C GLY A 75 -25.53 7.56 -12.39
N ARG A 76 -24.35 7.32 -12.95
CA ARG A 76 -23.82 5.98 -13.21
C ARG A 76 -22.66 5.67 -12.24
N PRO A 77 -22.50 4.40 -11.83
CA PRO A 77 -21.34 4.00 -11.04
C PRO A 77 -20.01 4.33 -11.71
N LEU A 78 -19.00 4.66 -10.90
CA LEU A 78 -17.61 4.78 -11.31
C LEU A 78 -17.10 3.39 -11.69
N ARG A 79 -16.63 3.23 -12.92
CA ARG A 79 -16.10 1.94 -13.39
C ARG A 79 -14.61 1.87 -13.11
N LEU A 80 -14.23 1.13 -12.08
CA LEU A 80 -12.85 0.96 -11.67
C LEU A 80 -12.29 -0.38 -12.14
N VAL A 81 -10.98 -0.45 -12.30
CA VAL A 81 -10.26 -1.69 -12.60
C VAL A 81 -9.16 -1.95 -11.57
N THR A 82 -8.86 -3.22 -11.29
CA THR A 82 -7.71 -3.63 -10.50
C THR A 82 -7.19 -4.99 -10.95
N THR A 83 -6.13 -5.48 -10.32
CA THR A 83 -5.58 -6.82 -10.50
C THR A 83 -5.85 -7.66 -9.26
N THR A 84 -5.71 -8.99 -9.38
CA THR A 84 -5.80 -9.85 -8.20
C THR A 84 -4.51 -9.76 -7.41
N TRP A 85 -4.62 -9.37 -6.16
CA TRP A 85 -3.54 -9.35 -5.19
C TRP A 85 -4.14 -9.51 -3.78
N SER A 86 -4.28 -10.76 -3.33
CA SER A 86 -4.73 -11.03 -1.96
C SER A 86 -3.69 -10.54 -0.94
N PRO A 87 -4.09 -9.97 0.21
CA PRO A 87 -5.46 -9.66 0.65
C PRO A 87 -5.98 -8.26 0.23
N PHE A 88 -5.29 -7.55 -0.66
CA PHE A 88 -5.54 -6.13 -0.95
C PHE A 88 -6.61 -5.91 -2.01
N ALA A 89 -6.54 -6.64 -3.11
CA ALA A 89 -7.42 -6.50 -4.25
C ALA A 89 -7.80 -7.86 -4.82
N GLY A 90 -9.05 -8.02 -5.24
CA GLY A 90 -9.55 -9.29 -5.73
C GLY A 90 -11.07 -9.33 -5.79
N VAL A 91 -11.59 -10.54 -5.90
CA VAL A 91 -13.02 -10.78 -6.02
C VAL A 91 -13.75 -10.67 -4.67
N PRO A 92 -15.04 -10.31 -4.67
CA PRO A 92 -15.87 -10.36 -3.47
C PRO A 92 -15.86 -11.73 -2.79
N GLY A 93 -16.03 -11.75 -1.46
CA GLY A 93 -16.05 -12.97 -0.65
C GLY A 93 -14.67 -13.47 -0.19
N LYS A 94 -13.59 -12.78 -0.58
CA LYS A 94 -12.24 -12.90 0.00
C LYS A 94 -11.83 -11.52 0.55
N PRO A 95 -10.78 -11.42 1.39
CA PRO A 95 -10.26 -10.11 1.77
C PRO A 95 -9.79 -9.34 0.55
N ARG A 96 -10.08 -8.04 0.60
CA ARG A 96 -9.75 -7.07 -0.43
C ARG A 96 -9.60 -5.70 0.21
N PHE A 97 -8.75 -5.62 1.22
CA PHE A 97 -8.56 -4.46 2.10
C PHE A 97 -8.47 -3.12 1.36
N ALA A 98 -7.70 -3.08 0.26
CA ALA A 98 -7.53 -1.87 -0.52
C ALA A 98 -8.80 -1.49 -1.29
N LEU A 99 -9.59 -2.47 -1.76
CA LEU A 99 -10.88 -2.23 -2.40
C LEU A 99 -11.96 -1.86 -1.39
N ASP A 100 -12.03 -2.54 -0.25
CA ASP A 100 -13.04 -2.25 0.77
C ASP A 100 -12.85 -0.82 1.34
N LEU A 101 -11.60 -0.34 1.51
CA LEU A 101 -11.32 1.06 1.84
C LEU A 101 -11.82 2.03 0.76
N VAL A 102 -11.49 1.76 -0.51
CA VAL A 102 -11.83 2.66 -1.61
C VAL A 102 -13.34 2.71 -1.85
N GLU A 103 -13.99 1.56 -1.82
CA GLU A 103 -15.45 1.44 -1.98
C GLU A 103 -16.17 2.14 -0.82
N ALA A 104 -15.72 1.98 0.43
CA ALA A 104 -16.31 2.66 1.58
C ALA A 104 -16.16 4.20 1.50
N ALA A 105 -14.99 4.71 1.12
CA ALA A 105 -14.78 6.15 0.96
C ALA A 105 -15.67 6.72 -0.16
N LEU A 106 -15.74 6.04 -1.32
CA LEU A 106 -16.60 6.47 -2.43
C LEU A 106 -18.09 6.36 -2.10
N GLU A 107 -18.50 5.35 -1.33
CA GLU A 107 -19.89 5.20 -0.86
C GLU A 107 -20.30 6.36 0.06
N ARG A 108 -19.43 6.77 1.00
CA ARG A 108 -19.65 7.96 1.87
C ARG A 108 -19.83 9.24 1.06
N MET A 109 -19.19 9.33 -0.11
CA MET A 109 -19.34 10.44 -1.06
C MET A 109 -20.64 10.37 -1.88
N GLY A 110 -21.43 9.30 -1.74
CA GLY A 110 -22.62 9.03 -2.56
C GLY A 110 -22.30 8.54 -3.97
N ILE A 111 -21.09 8.00 -4.20
CA ILE A 111 -20.64 7.53 -5.51
C ILE A 111 -20.74 6.00 -5.55
N GLY A 112 -21.59 5.48 -6.44
CA GLY A 112 -21.61 4.03 -6.72
C GLY A 112 -20.33 3.60 -7.44
N VAL A 113 -19.87 2.37 -7.19
CA VAL A 113 -18.64 1.82 -7.77
C VAL A 113 -18.91 0.45 -8.39
N ASP A 114 -18.32 0.20 -9.55
CA ASP A 114 -18.24 -1.11 -10.19
C ASP A 114 -16.76 -1.42 -10.47
N THR A 115 -16.17 -2.32 -9.68
CA THR A 115 -14.76 -2.69 -9.76
C THR A 115 -14.58 -4.01 -10.51
N VAL A 116 -13.82 -3.98 -11.60
CA VAL A 116 -13.48 -5.18 -12.39
C VAL A 116 -12.05 -5.62 -12.11
N VAL A 117 -11.86 -6.91 -11.83
CA VAL A 117 -10.55 -7.53 -11.67
C VAL A 117 -10.08 -8.08 -13.02
N MET A 118 -8.82 -7.83 -13.39
CA MET A 118 -8.21 -8.38 -14.62
C MET A 118 -6.73 -8.73 -14.44
N ASP A 119 -6.13 -9.27 -15.50
CA ASP A 119 -4.72 -9.60 -15.55
C ASP A 119 -3.84 -8.34 -15.57
N GLU A 120 -2.68 -8.40 -14.93
CA GLU A 120 -1.78 -7.24 -14.75
C GLU A 120 -1.29 -6.67 -16.08
N GLU A 121 -1.02 -7.53 -17.06
CA GLU A 121 -0.55 -7.13 -18.39
C GLU A 121 -1.56 -6.26 -19.13
N ARG A 122 -2.85 -6.35 -18.76
CA ARG A 122 -3.93 -5.56 -19.37
C ARG A 122 -4.15 -4.23 -18.67
N LEU A 123 -3.81 -4.11 -17.39
CA LEU A 123 -4.16 -2.97 -16.54
C LEU A 123 -3.74 -1.63 -17.17
N SER A 124 -2.48 -1.50 -17.57
CA SER A 124 -1.97 -0.24 -18.14
C SER A 124 -2.65 0.14 -19.46
N SER A 125 -2.83 -0.82 -20.37
CA SER A 125 -3.48 -0.55 -21.66
C SER A 125 -4.95 -0.12 -21.50
N VAL A 126 -5.68 -0.74 -20.57
CA VAL A 126 -7.08 -0.46 -20.31
C VAL A 126 -7.27 0.92 -19.66
N LEU A 127 -6.38 1.30 -18.74
CA LEU A 127 -6.41 2.63 -18.13
C LEU A 127 -6.11 3.75 -19.13
N LEU A 128 -5.14 3.53 -20.04
CA LEU A 128 -4.76 4.53 -21.04
C LEU A 128 -5.78 4.69 -22.18
N THR A 129 -6.52 3.63 -22.52
CA THR A 129 -7.51 3.65 -23.62
C THR A 129 -8.89 4.16 -23.20
N GLY A 130 -9.12 4.40 -21.89
CA GLY A 130 -10.36 5.00 -21.38
C GLY A 130 -11.54 4.03 -21.30
N GLY A 131 -11.31 2.71 -21.33
CA GLY A 131 -12.36 1.70 -21.14
C GLY A 131 -12.97 1.68 -19.73
N PHE A 132 -12.28 2.30 -18.77
CA PHE A 132 -12.63 2.44 -17.36
C PHE A 132 -12.37 3.88 -16.91
N ASP A 133 -13.03 4.29 -15.83
CA ASP A 133 -12.87 5.63 -15.27
C ASP A 133 -11.64 5.73 -14.36
N GLY A 134 -11.11 4.61 -13.89
CA GLY A 134 -9.99 4.62 -12.96
C GLY A 134 -9.53 3.24 -12.51
N SER A 135 -8.59 3.22 -11.56
CA SER A 135 -8.19 2.04 -10.80
C SER A 135 -8.32 2.30 -9.31
N ALA A 136 -8.96 1.37 -8.61
CA ALA A 136 -9.16 1.47 -7.16
C ALA A 136 -7.86 1.33 -6.38
N ALA A 137 -7.01 0.38 -6.79
CA ALA A 137 -5.76 0.06 -6.11
C ALA A 137 -4.64 -0.04 -7.15
N VAL A 138 -3.81 1.00 -7.22
CA VAL A 138 -2.70 1.05 -8.17
C VAL A 138 -1.51 1.82 -7.63
N TRP A 139 -0.31 1.34 -7.95
CA TRP A 139 0.92 2.09 -7.72
C TRP A 139 1.12 3.16 -8.80
N GLN A 140 1.72 4.30 -8.44
CA GLN A 140 2.12 5.28 -9.45
C GLN A 140 3.07 4.66 -10.48
N ASN A 141 2.92 5.11 -11.72
CA ASN A 141 3.73 4.64 -12.84
C ASN A 141 3.87 5.78 -13.85
N GLU A 142 5.11 6.06 -14.26
CA GLU A 142 5.43 7.18 -15.17
C GLU A 142 4.62 7.15 -16.47
N ALA A 143 4.42 5.96 -17.06
CA ALA A 143 3.68 5.82 -18.31
C ALA A 143 2.18 6.18 -18.18
N ARG A 144 1.63 6.20 -16.95
CA ARG A 144 0.22 6.55 -16.67
C ARG A 144 0.04 7.97 -16.11
N LYS A 145 1.10 8.63 -15.62
CA LYS A 145 1.02 9.95 -14.97
C LYS A 145 0.38 11.04 -15.84
N GLY A 146 0.60 11.01 -17.15
CA GLY A 146 -0.03 11.97 -18.07
C GLY A 146 -1.55 11.82 -18.18
N ALA A 147 -2.05 10.57 -18.19
CA ALA A 147 -3.45 10.25 -18.44
C ALA A 147 -4.31 10.16 -17.17
N MET A 148 -3.69 10.01 -16.00
CA MET A 148 -4.37 9.76 -14.73
C MET A 148 -4.13 10.88 -13.72
N ILE A 149 -5.09 11.07 -12.82
CA ILE A 149 -4.97 11.82 -11.58
C ILE A 149 -4.97 10.80 -10.44
N TYR A 150 -4.03 10.94 -9.51
CA TYR A 150 -3.85 10.05 -8.38
C TYR A 150 -4.27 10.75 -7.10
N SER A 151 -4.91 10.01 -6.20
CA SER A 151 -5.13 10.41 -4.81
C SER A 151 -3.81 10.56 -4.06
N ARG A 152 -3.85 11.12 -2.85
CA ARG A 152 -2.79 10.85 -1.87
C ARG A 152 -2.71 9.33 -1.64
N PRO A 153 -1.57 8.80 -1.17
CA PRO A 153 -1.52 7.42 -0.72
C PRO A 153 -2.67 7.19 0.28
N TYR A 154 -3.45 6.14 0.09
CA TYR A 154 -4.48 5.74 1.08
C TYR A 154 -4.07 4.49 1.84
N LEU A 155 -3.10 3.74 1.33
CA LEU A 155 -2.50 2.55 1.92
C LEU A 155 -1.05 2.42 1.43
N GLU A 156 -0.18 1.76 2.18
CA GLU A 156 1.19 1.45 1.76
C GLU A 156 1.45 -0.04 1.88
N ASN A 157 1.98 -0.64 0.82
CA ASN A 157 2.46 -2.02 0.89
C ASN A 157 3.90 -2.01 1.33
N ARG A 158 4.14 -2.60 2.50
CA ARG A 158 5.41 -2.47 3.23
C ARG A 158 5.91 -3.87 3.54
N LEU A 159 6.94 -4.30 2.82
CA LEU A 159 7.54 -5.61 3.09
C LEU A 159 8.52 -5.49 4.25
N ILE A 160 8.22 -6.20 5.33
CA ILE A 160 9.07 -6.31 6.51
C ILE A 160 9.65 -7.72 6.62
N LEU A 161 10.80 -7.81 7.28
CA LEU A 161 11.52 -9.06 7.47
C LEU A 161 10.89 -9.87 8.60
N VAL A 162 10.59 -11.14 8.34
CA VAL A 162 10.10 -12.09 9.33
C VAL A 162 11.09 -13.24 9.45
N GLY A 163 11.49 -13.56 10.68
CA GLY A 163 12.41 -14.65 11.01
C GLY A 163 11.80 -15.63 12.01
N ARG A 164 12.48 -16.74 12.25
CA ARG A 164 12.17 -17.63 13.39
C ARG A 164 12.59 -16.96 14.69
N THR A 165 11.98 -17.33 15.81
CA THR A 165 12.38 -16.85 17.13
C THR A 165 13.89 -17.04 17.33
N GLY A 166 14.57 -15.95 17.70
CA GLY A 166 16.03 -15.91 17.87
C GLY A 166 16.82 -15.44 16.64
N SER A 167 16.19 -15.29 15.47
CA SER A 167 16.80 -14.66 14.30
C SER A 167 16.98 -13.14 14.49
N ASP A 168 17.97 -12.57 13.81
CA ASP A 168 18.14 -11.12 13.70
C ASP A 168 17.30 -10.57 12.54
N VAL A 169 16.33 -9.72 12.86
CA VAL A 169 15.44 -9.07 11.86
C VAL A 169 15.68 -7.56 11.76
N SER A 170 16.87 -7.10 12.13
CA SER A 170 17.25 -5.68 12.15
C SER A 170 17.79 -5.13 10.82
N ALA A 171 17.82 -5.93 9.76
CA ALA A 171 18.26 -5.49 8.44
C ALA A 171 17.52 -4.20 8.02
N ALA A 172 18.28 -3.25 7.49
CA ALA A 172 17.75 -1.95 7.05
C ALA A 172 17.58 -1.86 5.52
N SER A 173 18.07 -2.86 4.77
CA SER A 173 17.96 -2.94 3.32
C SER A 173 18.08 -4.39 2.85
N LEU A 174 17.65 -4.67 1.62
CA LEU A 174 17.80 -6.00 1.01
C LEU A 174 19.28 -6.41 0.88
N ALA A 175 20.19 -5.47 0.63
CA ALA A 175 21.63 -5.76 0.55
C ALA A 175 22.20 -6.28 1.88
N GLY A 176 21.59 -5.90 3.01
CA GLY A 176 21.96 -6.42 4.34
C GLY A 176 21.61 -7.90 4.55
N LEU A 177 20.91 -8.53 3.60
CA LEU A 177 20.51 -9.94 3.62
C LEU A 177 21.34 -10.80 2.65
N ASP A 178 22.47 -10.29 2.17
CA ASP A 178 23.38 -11.05 1.30
C ASP A 178 23.74 -12.42 1.90
N GLY A 179 23.77 -13.44 1.03
CA GLY A 179 24.03 -14.82 1.42
C GLY A 179 22.90 -15.55 2.16
N THR A 180 21.73 -14.93 2.35
CA THR A 180 20.57 -15.56 3.00
C THR A 180 19.51 -15.99 1.97
N LYS A 181 18.65 -16.93 2.35
CA LYS A 181 17.46 -17.32 1.58
C LYS A 181 16.23 -16.63 2.13
N VAL A 182 15.49 -15.95 1.27
CA VAL A 182 14.34 -15.13 1.67
C VAL A 182 13.11 -15.55 0.88
N ALA A 183 12.07 -16.03 1.57
CA ALA A 183 10.79 -16.30 0.93
C ALA A 183 10.09 -14.99 0.54
N LEU A 184 9.54 -14.95 -0.67
CA LEU A 184 8.77 -13.81 -1.19
C LEU A 184 7.61 -14.31 -2.04
N VAL A 185 6.44 -13.70 -1.93
CA VAL A 185 5.28 -14.06 -2.73
C VAL A 185 5.54 -13.81 -4.23
N ALA A 186 5.20 -14.80 -5.06
CA ALA A 186 5.35 -14.74 -6.50
C ALA A 186 4.36 -13.76 -7.14
N GLY A 187 4.74 -13.20 -8.30
CA GLY A 187 3.83 -12.34 -9.09
C GLY A 187 3.64 -10.92 -8.56
N LEU A 188 4.26 -10.55 -7.43
CA LEU A 188 4.26 -9.17 -6.96
C LEU A 188 5.48 -8.44 -7.55
N ALA A 189 5.21 -7.53 -8.50
CA ALA A 189 6.23 -6.75 -9.18
C ALA A 189 6.78 -5.61 -8.31
N TYR A 190 7.56 -5.96 -7.28
CA TYR A 190 8.45 -5.01 -6.61
C TYR A 190 9.72 -4.88 -7.46
N ALA A 191 9.74 -3.91 -8.38
CA ALA A 191 10.81 -3.74 -9.36
C ALA A 191 12.24 -3.73 -8.78
N SER A 192 12.41 -3.37 -7.50
CA SER A 192 13.70 -3.39 -6.79
C SER A 192 14.17 -4.80 -6.41
N VAL A 193 13.27 -5.75 -6.19
CA VAL A 193 13.60 -7.15 -5.84
C VAL A 193 14.39 -7.80 -6.95
N ASP A 194 13.96 -7.60 -8.20
CA ASP A 194 14.51 -8.31 -9.36
C ASP A 194 15.83 -7.69 -9.89
N VAL A 195 16.25 -6.55 -9.34
CA VAL A 195 17.42 -5.77 -9.79
C VAL A 195 18.48 -5.64 -8.67
N THR A 196 18.27 -6.25 -7.51
CA THR A 196 19.24 -6.15 -6.39
C THR A 196 20.48 -7.00 -6.67
N GLU A 197 21.57 -6.38 -7.13
CA GLU A 197 22.91 -6.99 -7.11
C GLU A 197 23.44 -7.04 -5.67
N GLY A 198 23.85 -8.21 -5.19
CA GLY A 198 24.37 -8.40 -3.82
C GLY A 198 23.29 -8.45 -2.72
N GLY A 199 22.13 -9.05 -3.01
CA GLY A 199 21.03 -9.28 -2.07
C GLY A 199 20.78 -10.77 -1.78
N PRO A 200 19.68 -11.11 -1.08
CA PRO A 200 19.36 -12.49 -0.74
C PRO A 200 18.95 -13.31 -1.96
N GLU A 201 19.03 -14.64 -1.83
CA GLU A 201 18.38 -15.56 -2.76
C GLU A 201 16.88 -15.56 -2.49
N PHE A 202 16.09 -15.02 -3.42
CA PHE A 202 14.62 -15.04 -3.30
C PHE A 202 14.02 -16.41 -3.66
N VAL A 203 13.37 -17.03 -2.69
CA VAL A 203 12.59 -18.27 -2.86
C VAL A 203 11.12 -17.93 -3.03
N ARG A 204 10.60 -18.09 -4.25
CA ARG A 204 9.21 -17.71 -4.56
C ARG A 204 8.19 -18.64 -3.90
N SER A 205 7.21 -18.05 -3.24
CA SER A 205 6.09 -18.75 -2.61
C SER A 205 4.76 -18.31 -3.23
N ASN A 206 3.76 -19.19 -3.22
CA ASN A 206 2.46 -18.89 -3.83
C ASN A 206 1.57 -18.00 -2.94
N SER A 207 1.91 -17.84 -1.66
CA SER A 207 1.20 -17.00 -0.69
C SER A 207 2.10 -16.68 0.50
N ASP A 208 1.69 -15.73 1.34
CA ASP A 208 2.39 -15.38 2.59
C ASP A 208 2.45 -16.57 3.55
N GLU A 209 1.38 -17.37 3.67
CA GLU A 209 1.33 -18.57 4.49
C GLU A 209 2.32 -19.63 4.00
N GLY A 210 2.43 -19.79 2.68
CA GLY A 210 3.45 -20.66 2.08
C GLY A 210 4.86 -20.18 2.42
N GLY A 211 5.11 -18.87 2.41
CA GLY A 211 6.38 -18.28 2.83
C GLY A 211 6.70 -18.54 4.29
N VAL A 212 5.72 -18.35 5.18
CA VAL A 212 5.86 -18.64 6.62
C VAL A 212 6.08 -20.13 6.88
N ALA A 213 5.37 -21.02 6.18
CA ALA A 213 5.56 -22.46 6.33
C ALA A 213 6.99 -22.89 5.94
N ARG A 214 7.52 -22.36 4.82
CA ARG A 214 8.93 -22.59 4.42
C ARG A 214 9.91 -22.09 5.46
N LEU A 215 9.64 -20.91 6.04
CA LEU A 215 10.47 -20.34 7.10
C LEU A 215 10.49 -21.23 8.33
N LEU A 216 9.33 -21.72 8.78
CA LEU A 216 9.20 -22.61 9.94
C LEU A 216 9.85 -23.98 9.70
N ASN A 217 9.82 -24.48 8.46
CA ASN A 217 10.48 -25.72 8.05
C ASN A 217 12.01 -25.59 7.84
N GLY A 218 12.56 -24.38 7.94
CA GLY A 218 13.99 -24.13 7.71
C GLY A 218 14.42 -24.20 6.25
N GLU A 219 13.48 -24.10 5.30
CA GLU A 219 13.77 -24.05 3.87
C GLU A 219 14.34 -22.69 3.43
N VAL A 220 14.03 -21.65 4.20
CA VAL A 220 14.52 -20.28 4.06
C VAL A 220 14.96 -19.72 5.41
N ASP A 221 15.80 -18.68 5.39
CA ASP A 221 16.28 -17.99 6.59
C ASP A 221 15.26 -16.95 7.07
N TYR A 222 14.62 -16.27 6.13
CA TYR A 222 13.60 -15.25 6.39
C TYR A 222 12.43 -15.34 5.39
N ALA A 223 11.35 -14.64 5.70
CA ALA A 223 10.28 -14.33 4.77
C ALA A 223 10.04 -12.81 4.73
N LEU A 224 9.76 -12.27 3.54
CA LEU A 224 9.25 -10.92 3.37
C LEU A 224 7.73 -10.97 3.30
N LEU A 225 7.07 -10.41 4.31
CA LEU A 225 5.61 -10.30 4.38
C LEU A 225 5.22 -8.83 4.35
N ASP A 226 4.04 -8.53 3.82
CA ASP A 226 3.46 -7.20 3.99
C ASP A 226 3.13 -6.96 5.47
N ASP A 227 3.48 -5.79 6.01
CA ASP A 227 3.24 -5.42 7.40
C ASP A 227 1.75 -5.56 7.77
N LEU A 228 0.81 -5.27 6.85
CA LEU A 228 -0.61 -5.49 7.13
C LEU A 228 -0.92 -6.96 7.41
N VAL A 229 -0.30 -7.88 6.67
CA VAL A 229 -0.43 -9.33 6.90
C VAL A 229 0.22 -9.74 8.22
N VAL A 230 1.34 -9.12 8.58
CA VAL A 230 1.98 -9.34 9.90
C VAL A 230 1.08 -8.85 11.04
N GLN A 231 0.43 -7.69 10.91
CA GLN A 231 -0.53 -7.21 11.91
C GLN A 231 -1.69 -8.20 12.08
N TYR A 232 -2.21 -8.74 10.96
CA TYR A 232 -3.24 -9.77 11.01
C TYR A 232 -2.75 -11.04 11.73
N LEU A 233 -1.55 -11.52 11.39
CA LEU A 233 -0.95 -12.71 11.99
C LEU A 233 -0.76 -12.52 13.50
N ILE A 234 -0.28 -11.36 13.94
CA ILE A 234 -0.12 -11.04 15.37
C ILE A 234 -1.48 -10.96 16.08
N SER A 235 -2.48 -10.34 15.45
CA SER A 235 -3.79 -10.11 16.06
C SER A 235 -4.59 -11.41 16.22
N ASN A 236 -4.44 -12.35 15.29
CA ASN A 236 -5.26 -13.57 15.24
C ASN A 236 -4.54 -14.83 15.71
N HIS A 237 -3.21 -14.84 15.73
CA HIS A 237 -2.40 -15.98 16.15
C HIS A 237 -1.34 -15.62 17.20
N GLY A 238 -1.53 -14.51 17.93
CA GLY A 238 -0.52 -13.83 18.73
C GLY A 238 0.42 -14.73 19.54
N ASP A 239 -0.10 -15.64 20.36
CA ASP A 239 0.74 -16.52 21.20
C ASP A 239 1.59 -17.47 20.37
N GLU A 240 1.01 -18.10 19.35
CA GLU A 240 1.70 -19.06 18.49
C GLU A 240 2.72 -18.36 17.57
N ALA A 241 2.29 -17.26 16.95
CA ALA A 241 3.12 -16.36 16.16
C ALA A 241 4.34 -15.89 16.94
N ARG A 242 4.15 -15.32 18.14
CA ARG A 242 5.24 -14.78 18.97
C ARG A 242 6.15 -15.86 19.54
N THR A 243 5.65 -17.08 19.68
CA THR A 243 6.47 -18.22 20.14
C THR A 243 7.44 -18.67 19.05
N ARG A 244 7.01 -18.67 17.78
CA ARG A 244 7.77 -19.26 16.67
C ARG A 244 8.48 -18.25 15.77
N LEU A 245 8.00 -17.01 15.73
CA LEU A 245 8.46 -15.97 14.82
C LEU A 245 8.91 -14.70 15.55
N VAL A 246 9.80 -13.97 14.88
CA VAL A 246 10.20 -12.61 15.22
C VAL A 246 9.97 -11.70 14.00
N PHE A 247 9.49 -10.49 14.25
CA PHE A 247 9.08 -9.53 13.21
C PHE A 247 9.98 -8.30 13.23
N GLY A 248 10.51 -7.94 12.07
CA GLY A 248 11.21 -6.68 11.86
C GLY A 248 10.24 -5.50 11.95
N SER A 249 10.78 -4.31 12.19
CA SER A 249 10.02 -3.05 12.21
C SER A 249 10.39 -2.09 11.07
N THR A 250 11.45 -2.40 10.33
CA THR A 250 11.93 -1.60 9.20
C THR A 250 11.35 -2.14 7.90
N PRO A 251 10.56 -1.36 7.15
CA PRO A 251 10.19 -1.71 5.79
C PRO A 251 11.44 -1.80 4.92
N LEU A 252 11.68 -2.97 4.34
CA LEU A 252 12.77 -3.18 3.37
C LEU A 252 12.36 -2.73 1.97
N LEU A 253 11.06 -2.74 1.71
CA LEU A 253 10.43 -2.22 0.49
C LEU A 253 9.10 -1.58 0.85
N ALA A 254 8.79 -0.44 0.24
CA ALA A 254 7.52 0.25 0.40
C ALA A 254 6.99 0.73 -0.94
N ARG A 255 5.68 0.56 -1.18
CA ARG A 255 4.98 1.14 -2.32
C ARG A 255 3.64 1.73 -1.90
N SER A 256 3.40 2.98 -2.25
CA SER A 256 2.15 3.67 -1.99
C SER A 256 1.05 3.22 -2.96
N LEU A 257 -0.12 2.89 -2.42
CA LEU A 257 -1.35 2.61 -3.15
C LEU A 257 -2.21 3.86 -3.25
N HIS A 258 -2.75 4.06 -4.44
CA HIS A 258 -3.55 5.22 -4.79
C HIS A 258 -4.82 4.80 -5.50
N LEU A 259 -5.89 5.56 -5.26
CA LEU A 259 -7.00 5.65 -6.20
C LEU A 259 -6.50 6.48 -7.38
N ALA A 260 -6.69 5.98 -8.59
CA ALA A 260 -6.38 6.74 -9.79
C ALA A 260 -7.64 6.88 -10.64
N VAL A 261 -7.94 8.09 -11.11
CA VAL A 261 -9.02 8.33 -12.08
C VAL A 261 -8.44 8.94 -13.35
N ARG A 262 -9.04 8.65 -14.50
CA ARG A 262 -8.60 9.26 -15.76
C ARG A 262 -8.79 10.77 -15.69
N ARG A 263 -7.79 11.52 -16.15
CA ARG A 263 -7.81 13.00 -16.14
C ARG A 263 -8.97 13.58 -16.96
N SER A 264 -9.43 12.85 -17.97
CA SER A 264 -10.57 13.22 -18.81
C SER A 264 -11.94 12.92 -18.20
N LEU A 265 -12.00 12.35 -16.99
CA LEU A 265 -13.25 12.10 -16.28
C LEU A 265 -13.84 13.44 -15.82
N PRO A 266 -15.14 13.72 -16.06
CA PRO A 266 -15.79 14.87 -15.45
C PRO A 266 -15.60 14.85 -13.94
N GLU A 267 -15.23 15.99 -13.37
CA GLU A 267 -15.04 16.17 -11.93
C GLU A 267 -13.92 15.29 -11.32
N ALA A 268 -12.95 14.83 -12.14
CA ALA A 268 -11.81 14.01 -11.69
C ALA A 268 -11.08 14.59 -10.47
N ASP A 269 -10.70 15.88 -10.51
CA ASP A 269 -10.03 16.55 -9.39
C ASP A 269 -10.91 16.62 -8.13
N ALA A 270 -12.21 16.84 -8.29
CA ALA A 270 -13.16 16.88 -7.18
C ALA A 270 -13.38 15.50 -6.56
N ILE A 271 -13.42 14.44 -7.36
CA ILE A 271 -13.48 13.05 -6.88
C ILE A 271 -12.24 12.75 -6.05
N ILE A 272 -11.05 13.04 -6.56
CA ILE A 272 -9.79 12.79 -5.85
C ILE A 272 -9.71 13.59 -4.55
N THR A 273 -10.00 14.90 -4.59
CA THR A 273 -9.96 15.76 -3.40
C THR A 273 -10.93 15.29 -2.32
N ARG A 274 -12.16 14.93 -2.69
CA ARG A 274 -13.16 14.42 -1.76
C ARG A 274 -12.81 13.04 -1.23
N PHE A 275 -12.22 12.18 -2.06
CA PHE A 275 -11.75 10.87 -1.64
C PHE A 275 -10.65 11.00 -0.57
N ASP A 276 -9.65 11.85 -0.80
CA ASP A 276 -8.59 12.10 0.18
C ASP A 276 -9.17 12.60 1.52
N ALA A 277 -10.15 13.50 1.49
CA ALA A 277 -10.83 13.99 2.68
C ALA A 277 -11.62 12.89 3.41
N GLU A 278 -12.30 11.99 2.68
CA GLU A 278 -13.00 10.85 3.30
C GLU A 278 -12.04 9.84 3.92
N VAL A 279 -10.87 9.58 3.31
CA VAL A 279 -9.85 8.73 3.93
C VAL A 279 -9.39 9.32 5.27
N SER A 280 -9.12 10.62 5.33
CA SER A 280 -8.80 11.31 6.60
C SER A 280 -9.94 11.22 7.61
N ALA A 281 -11.20 11.38 7.17
CA ALA A 281 -12.37 11.24 8.04
C ALA A 281 -12.52 9.80 8.58
N MET A 282 -12.27 8.79 7.75
CA MET A 282 -12.28 7.37 8.13
C MET A 282 -11.18 7.00 9.12
N ILE A 283 -10.02 7.66 9.07
CA ILE A 283 -8.97 7.52 10.07
C ILE A 283 -9.44 8.12 11.40
N ALA A 284 -9.98 9.34 11.38
CA ALA A 284 -10.45 10.03 12.58
C ALA A 284 -11.64 9.33 13.26
N ASP A 285 -12.58 8.78 12.48
CA ASP A 285 -13.72 8.03 13.02
C ASP A 285 -13.46 6.54 13.23
N ARG A 286 -12.25 6.06 12.88
CA ARG A 286 -11.74 4.69 13.04
C ARG A 286 -12.41 3.65 12.14
N THR A 287 -13.23 4.04 11.17
CA THR A 287 -13.72 3.13 10.12
C THR A 287 -12.55 2.50 9.37
N TYR A 288 -11.46 3.26 9.17
CA TYR A 288 -10.22 2.76 8.56
C TYR A 288 -9.64 1.56 9.33
N ASN A 289 -9.51 1.68 10.65
CA ASN A 289 -9.06 0.58 11.52
C ASN A 289 -9.94 -0.66 11.36
N GLY A 290 -11.26 -0.48 11.33
CA GLY A 290 -12.21 -1.58 11.22
C GLY A 290 -12.10 -2.33 9.89
N LEU A 291 -12.01 -1.59 8.78
CA LEU A 291 -11.89 -2.19 7.44
C LEU A 291 -10.58 -2.95 7.23
N LEU A 292 -9.51 -2.55 7.93
CA LEU A 292 -8.20 -3.20 7.87
C LEU A 292 -7.94 -4.18 9.03
N GLU A 293 -8.89 -4.32 9.95
CA GLU A 293 -8.77 -5.11 11.18
C GLU A 293 -7.54 -4.73 12.06
N LEU A 294 -7.16 -3.45 12.04
CA LEU A 294 -5.99 -2.92 12.74
C LEU A 294 -6.35 -2.41 14.12
N ASP A 295 -5.81 -3.02 15.17
CA ASP A 295 -6.02 -2.55 16.55
C ASP A 295 -5.47 -1.15 16.80
N TRP A 296 -4.34 -0.83 16.19
CA TRP A 296 -3.68 0.47 16.31
C TRP A 296 -3.08 0.90 14.98
N ILE A 297 -3.33 2.15 14.61
CA ILE A 297 -2.63 2.83 13.53
C ILE A 297 -1.87 4.03 14.08
N ARG A 298 -0.88 4.50 13.33
CA ARG A 298 -0.24 5.79 13.58
C ARG A 298 -0.43 6.73 12.39
N ALA A 299 -1.17 7.81 12.60
CA ALA A 299 -1.59 8.74 11.57
C ALA A 299 -1.63 10.17 12.12
N ASP A 300 -1.27 11.14 11.29
CA ASP A 300 -1.38 12.57 11.57
C ASP A 300 -2.84 12.97 11.32
N VAL A 301 -3.59 13.10 12.42
CA VAL A 301 -5.04 13.36 12.37
C VAL A 301 -5.38 14.85 12.47
N ASP A 302 -4.46 15.68 12.97
CA ASP A 302 -4.62 17.13 13.10
C ASP A 302 -3.92 17.94 12.00
N GLY A 303 -3.10 17.29 11.16
CA GLY A 303 -2.42 17.87 10.01
C GLY A 303 -1.18 18.68 10.38
N ASP A 304 -0.62 18.51 11.57
CA ASP A 304 0.56 19.25 12.04
C ASP A 304 1.90 18.59 11.66
N GLY A 305 1.84 17.43 10.99
CA GLY A 305 3.00 16.65 10.57
C GLY A 305 3.50 15.62 11.60
N LEU A 306 2.93 15.57 12.80
CA LEU A 306 3.23 14.58 13.83
C LEU A 306 2.12 13.52 13.86
N GLY A 307 2.50 12.25 13.94
CA GLY A 307 1.55 11.14 13.92
C GLY A 307 1.05 10.71 15.31
N GLU A 308 -0.27 10.57 15.44
CA GLU A 308 -0.99 10.10 16.64
C GLU A 308 -1.23 8.62 16.56
N TYR A 309 -1.12 7.95 17.70
CA TYR A 309 -1.62 6.59 17.87
C TYR A 309 -3.15 6.61 17.96
N VAL A 310 -3.81 6.02 16.97
CA VAL A 310 -5.27 5.92 16.87
C VAL A 310 -5.67 4.45 17.09
N PRO A 311 -6.39 4.12 18.18
CA PRO A 311 -6.88 2.77 18.41
C PRO A 311 -8.15 2.49 17.62
N TYR A 312 -8.42 1.22 17.34
CA TYR A 312 -9.70 0.75 16.79
C TYR A 312 -10.87 1.02 17.74
N GLY A 313 -10.69 0.71 19.03
CA GLY A 313 -11.74 0.74 20.04
C GLY A 313 -11.46 1.69 21.21
N ASN A 314 -12.45 1.81 22.10
CA ASN A 314 -12.38 2.66 23.28
C ASN A 314 -11.86 1.95 24.53
N ARG A 315 -11.39 0.71 24.41
CA ARG A 315 -10.87 -0.10 25.51
C ARG A 315 -9.63 -0.83 25.02
N THR A 316 -8.50 -0.17 25.13
CA THR A 316 -7.28 -0.53 24.42
C THR A 316 -6.28 -1.31 25.28
N GLY A 317 -6.62 -1.56 26.55
CA GLY A 317 -5.73 -2.14 27.53
C GLY A 317 -4.87 -1.11 28.26
N PRO A 318 -4.15 -1.56 29.32
CA PRO A 318 -3.48 -0.67 30.27
C PRO A 318 -2.21 -0.01 29.72
N ASP A 319 -1.60 -0.62 28.71
CA ASP A 319 -0.29 -0.27 28.18
C ASP A 319 -0.41 0.42 26.82
N PRO A 320 0.53 1.31 26.46
CA PRO A 320 0.57 1.88 25.11
C PRO A 320 0.88 0.78 24.08
N PRO A 321 0.49 0.97 22.80
CA PRO A 321 0.69 -0.04 21.77
C PRO A 321 2.18 -0.35 21.58
N ALA A 322 2.51 -1.63 21.67
CA ALA A 322 3.82 -2.16 21.31
C ALA A 322 3.96 -2.37 19.78
N HIS A 323 2.83 -2.63 19.12
CA HIS A 323 2.73 -2.82 17.67
C HIS A 323 1.62 -1.95 17.12
N PHE A 324 1.84 -1.38 15.95
CA PHE A 324 0.91 -0.49 15.27
C PHE A 324 1.25 -0.46 13.78
N TYR A 325 0.26 -0.15 12.96
CA TYR A 325 0.45 0.05 11.53
C TYR A 325 0.64 1.55 11.25
N GLU A 326 1.83 1.95 10.82
CA GLU A 326 2.13 3.35 10.49
C GLU A 326 1.56 3.72 9.12
N LEU A 327 0.89 4.87 9.03
CA LEU A 327 0.36 5.43 7.78
C LEU A 327 1.24 6.57 7.26
N PHE A 328 1.56 6.51 5.97
CA PHE A 328 2.14 7.61 5.16
C PHE A 328 3.56 8.00 5.58
N LEU A 329 4.47 7.02 5.58
CA LEU A 329 5.86 7.18 6.04
C LEU A 329 6.65 8.26 5.28
N SER A 330 6.31 8.49 4.01
CA SER A 330 7.07 9.38 3.12
C SER A 330 6.90 10.87 3.43
N ASP A 331 5.88 11.23 4.21
CA ASP A 331 5.49 12.62 4.46
C ASP A 331 5.91 13.12 5.87
N ARG A 332 6.68 12.34 6.65
CA ARG A 332 6.98 12.70 8.06
C ARG A 332 8.46 12.90 8.40
N PRO A 333 8.77 13.92 9.22
CA PRO A 333 10.08 14.04 9.83
C PRO A 333 10.35 12.86 10.77
N ALA A 334 11.59 12.38 10.79
CA ALA A 334 12.03 11.36 11.75
C ALA A 334 11.76 11.84 13.19
N MET A 335 11.30 10.94 14.07
CA MET A 335 11.08 11.28 15.48
C MET A 335 12.37 11.81 16.10
N GLY A 336 12.38 13.10 16.45
CA GLY A 336 13.51 13.75 17.09
C GLY A 336 13.60 13.42 18.58
N PRO A 337 14.78 13.57 19.19
CA PRO A 337 14.93 13.44 20.65
C PRO A 337 14.03 14.46 21.37
N GLY A 338 13.13 13.96 22.23
CA GLY A 338 12.19 14.78 23.01
C GLY A 338 10.75 14.81 22.49
N MET A 339 10.46 14.23 21.32
CA MET A 339 9.07 14.03 20.86
C MET A 339 8.39 12.91 21.68
N THR A 340 7.26 13.23 22.30
CA THR A 340 6.42 12.25 23.00
C THR A 340 5.43 11.59 22.04
N ARG A 341 5.00 10.38 22.38
CA ARG A 341 3.98 9.67 21.59
C ARG A 341 2.62 10.32 21.87
N ARG A 342 2.01 10.93 20.86
CA ARG A 342 0.65 11.49 20.94
C ARG A 342 -0.42 10.43 20.68
N TYR A 343 -1.56 10.54 21.33
CA TYR A 343 -2.66 9.58 21.21
C TYR A 343 -3.95 10.29 20.85
N PHE A 344 -4.71 9.76 19.88
CA PHE A 344 -6.00 10.33 19.50
C PHE A 344 -7.14 9.40 19.92
N LEU A 345 -7.94 9.83 20.89
CA LEU A 345 -9.10 9.08 21.37
C LEU A 345 -10.34 9.96 21.51
N ASP A 346 -11.44 9.54 20.86
CA ASP A 346 -12.75 10.21 20.84
C ASP A 346 -12.65 11.71 20.53
N GLY A 347 -11.90 12.07 19.49
CA GLY A 347 -11.74 13.47 19.05
C GLY A 347 -10.77 14.30 19.89
N SER A 348 -10.06 13.71 20.85
CA SER A 348 -9.08 14.40 21.69
C SER A 348 -7.68 13.85 21.49
N ILE A 349 -6.69 14.76 21.40
CA ILE A 349 -5.26 14.43 21.36
C ILE A 349 -4.69 14.50 22.78
N TYR A 350 -3.91 13.49 23.15
CA TYR A 350 -3.19 13.39 24.42
C TYR A 350 -1.69 13.31 24.15
N GLU A 351 -0.90 14.20 24.74
CA GLU A 351 0.54 14.31 24.50
C GLU A 351 1.38 13.13 25.00
N ASP A 352 0.80 12.30 25.88
CA ASP A 352 1.47 11.14 26.47
C ASP A 352 0.46 10.10 26.96
N TRP A 353 0.89 8.84 27.07
CA TRP A 353 0.03 7.75 27.55
C TRP A 353 -0.47 7.99 28.97
N SER A 354 0.32 8.63 29.84
CA SER A 354 -0.11 8.96 31.21
C SER A 354 -1.30 9.92 31.23
N ALA A 355 -1.45 10.78 30.22
CA ALA A 355 -2.57 11.71 30.08
C ALA A 355 -3.85 11.04 29.56
N VAL A 356 -3.76 9.86 28.96
CA VAL A 356 -4.94 9.11 28.48
C VAL A 356 -5.84 8.69 29.65
N PRO A 357 -7.15 9.05 29.64
CA PRO A 357 -8.08 8.71 30.71
C PRO A 357 -8.20 7.22 30.97
N GLY A 358 -8.32 6.83 32.25
CA GLY A 358 -8.38 5.43 32.67
C GLY A 358 -9.52 4.61 32.04
N ARG A 359 -10.61 5.25 31.58
CA ARG A 359 -11.69 4.58 30.85
C ARG A 359 -11.21 3.90 29.55
N TYR A 360 -10.21 4.47 28.88
CA TYR A 360 -9.62 3.90 27.67
C TYR A 360 -8.61 2.79 27.95
N LYS A 361 -8.04 2.81 29.16
CA LYS A 361 -7.04 1.83 29.63
C LYS A 361 -7.66 0.53 30.14
N ALA A 362 -8.98 0.39 30.05
CA ALA A 362 -9.66 -0.85 30.31
C ALA A 362 -9.45 -1.82 29.13
N VAL A 363 -9.42 -3.11 29.42
CA VAL A 363 -9.37 -4.15 28.39
C VAL A 363 -10.78 -4.39 27.85
N ASP A 364 -10.96 -4.46 26.53
CA ASP A 364 -12.21 -4.91 25.93
C ASP A 364 -12.36 -6.42 26.14
N ALA A 365 -13.36 -6.83 26.93
CA ALA A 365 -13.56 -8.23 27.30
C ALA A 365 -13.93 -9.13 26.11
N GLY A 366 -14.24 -8.56 24.94
CA GLY A 366 -14.57 -9.28 23.71
C GLY A 366 -13.38 -9.61 22.81
N ARG A 367 -12.17 -9.04 23.04
CA ARG A 367 -10.98 -9.33 22.22
C ARG A 367 -9.77 -9.81 23.04
N ALA A 368 -9.79 -9.62 24.36
CA ALA A 368 -8.77 -10.18 25.23
C ALA A 368 -9.01 -11.67 25.51
N GLY A 369 -8.45 -12.52 24.65
CA GLY A 369 -8.23 -13.93 24.96
C GLY A 369 -9.41 -14.88 24.76
N SER A 370 -10.20 -14.74 23.69
CA SER A 370 -11.23 -15.74 23.36
C SER A 370 -11.29 -16.04 21.86
N ASP A 371 -11.05 -17.31 21.55
CA ASP A 371 -11.68 -18.16 20.52
C ASP A 371 -12.13 -17.50 19.18
N PRO A 372 -11.75 -18.00 17.97
CA PRO A 372 -11.87 -17.30 16.67
C PRO A 372 -13.30 -17.01 16.15
N GLN A 373 -14.33 -17.07 16.97
CA GLN A 373 -15.71 -16.90 16.55
C GLN A 373 -16.55 -16.03 17.50
N VAL A 374 -16.20 -14.76 17.78
CA VAL A 374 -17.20 -13.82 18.34
C VAL A 374 -17.03 -12.37 17.88
N ALA A 375 -18.08 -11.90 17.20
CA ALA A 375 -18.63 -10.53 17.09
C ALA A 375 -17.64 -9.36 16.88
N GLY A 376 -17.26 -9.13 15.62
CA GLY A 376 -16.64 -7.87 15.19
C GLY A 376 -15.71 -8.02 14.00
N SER A 377 -15.11 -9.20 13.84
CA SER A 377 -14.35 -9.55 12.63
C SER A 377 -15.31 -9.72 11.45
N ASP A 378 -14.96 -9.13 10.31
CA ASP A 378 -15.71 -9.39 9.09
C ASP A 378 -15.58 -10.89 8.76
N PRO A 379 -16.70 -11.64 8.60
CA PRO A 379 -16.64 -13.06 8.27
C PRO A 379 -15.88 -13.36 6.97
N ARG A 380 -15.63 -12.35 6.11
CA ARG A 380 -14.76 -12.45 4.93
C ARG A 380 -13.27 -12.61 5.27
N VAL A 381 -12.83 -12.15 6.45
CA VAL A 381 -11.42 -12.14 6.85
C VAL A 381 -11.11 -13.22 7.89
N ALA A 382 -12.08 -13.59 8.74
CA ALA A 382 -11.92 -14.64 9.77
C ALA A 382 -11.52 -16.05 9.26
N GLY A 383 -11.42 -16.26 7.95
CA GLY A 383 -10.90 -17.49 7.33
C GLY A 383 -9.95 -17.27 6.16
N SER A 384 -9.39 -16.07 6.02
CA SER A 384 -8.67 -15.71 4.80
C SER A 384 -7.19 -16.03 4.80
N PHE A 385 -6.59 -16.11 5.98
CA PHE A 385 -5.24 -16.62 6.15
C PHE A 385 -5.28 -17.91 6.95
N SER A 386 -4.67 -18.96 6.42
CA SER A 386 -4.52 -20.23 7.12
C SER A 386 -3.04 -20.52 7.34
N PHE A 387 -2.47 -19.95 8.40
CA PHE A 387 -1.10 -20.25 8.78
C PHE A 387 -1.03 -21.65 9.40
N THR A 388 -0.19 -22.50 8.83
CA THR A 388 0.20 -23.79 9.42
C THR A 388 1.46 -23.58 10.23
N TRP A 389 1.41 -23.91 11.52
CA TRP A 389 2.45 -23.57 12.47
C TRP A 389 3.43 -24.69 12.73
#